data_AF-A0A956M007-F1
#
_entry.id   AF-A0A956M007-F1
#
_cell.length_a   1.000
_cell.length_b   1.000
_cell.length_c   1.000
_cell.angle_alpha   90.00
_cell.angle_beta   90.00
_cell.angle_gamma   90.00
#
_symmetry.space_group_name_H-M   'P 1'
#
loop_
_entity.id
_entity.type
_entity.pdbx_description
1 polymer ?
#
loop_
_entity_poly.entity_id
_entity_poly.type
_entity_poly.pdbx_seq_one_letter_code
_entity_poly.pdbx_strand_id
1 'polypeptide(L)'
;PMLPRTLARTLRAAGFEEILATGHAFVTTELDPETYGGMVLGRVEQYLSEHGGVDPEEARAWVREQRDLGSRGEYFFAIVQCCFTASRPGS
;
A
#
# COMPACT_ATOMS: atom_id res chain seq x y z
N PRO A 1 -2.57 4.60 16.73
CA PRO A 1 -1.40 3.72 17.02
C PRO A 1 -0.87 3.14 15.70
N MET A 2 0.43 3.26 15.41
CA MET A 2 0.99 2.75 14.15
C MET A 2 1.23 1.24 14.27
N LEU A 3 0.28 0.46 13.76
CA LEU A 3 0.22 -1.00 13.95
C LEU A 3 1.58 -1.69 13.65
N PRO A 4 2.27 -1.43 12.52
CA PRO A 4 3.54 -2.10 12.21
C PRO A 4 4.62 -1.90 13.28
N ARG A 5 4.64 -0.73 13.93
CA ARG A 5 5.61 -0.40 14.97
C ARG A 5 5.29 -1.07 16.32
N THR A 6 4.02 -1.31 16.60
CA THR A 6 3.59 -1.79 17.92
C THR A 6 3.22 -3.26 17.95
N LEU A 7 2.88 -3.85 16.80
CA LEU A 7 2.26 -5.17 16.72
C LEU A 7 3.15 -6.26 17.32
N ALA A 8 4.44 -6.31 16.97
CA ALA A 8 5.35 -7.32 17.51
C ALA A 8 5.45 -7.24 19.05
N ARG A 9 5.57 -6.03 19.61
CA ARG A 9 5.58 -5.83 21.07
C ARG A 9 4.26 -6.30 21.71
N THR A 10 3.13 -5.95 21.10
CA THR A 10 1.81 -6.34 21.59
C THR A 10 1.59 -7.85 21.54
N LEU A 11 2.05 -8.53 20.49
CA LEU A 11 1.99 -9.98 20.35
C LEU A 11 2.82 -10.69 21.43
N ARG A 12 4.06 -10.22 21.70
CA ARG A 12 4.87 -10.75 22.81
C ARG A 12 4.19 -10.59 24.16
N ALA A 13 3.62 -9.41 24.42
CA ALA A 13 2.89 -9.14 25.66
C ALA A 13 1.66 -10.05 25.83
N ALA A 14 1.10 -10.56 24.74
CA ALA A 14 -0.02 -11.51 24.72
C ALA A 14 0.41 -13.00 24.75
N GLY A 15 1.71 -13.27 24.91
CA GLY A 15 2.27 -14.62 25.01
C GLY A 15 2.46 -15.35 23.67
N PHE A 16 2.50 -14.61 22.56
CA PHE A 16 2.90 -15.18 21.27
C PHE A 16 4.43 -15.17 21.12
N GLU A 17 4.94 -16.16 20.39
CA GLU A 17 6.34 -16.39 20.06
C GLU A 17 6.55 -16.41 18.54
N GLU A 18 7.80 -16.60 18.09
CA GLU A 18 8.20 -16.67 16.66
C GLU A 18 7.59 -15.57 15.79
N ILE A 19 7.60 -14.33 16.30
CA ILE A 19 6.99 -13.20 15.60
C ILE A 19 7.87 -12.79 14.42
N LEU A 20 7.33 -12.92 13.23
CA LEU A 20 7.99 -12.59 11.98
C LEU A 20 7.21 -11.50 11.24
N ALA A 21 7.94 -10.71 10.46
CA ALA A 21 7.37 -9.76 9.51
C ALA A 21 7.97 -10.06 8.14
N THR A 22 7.14 -10.34 7.15
CA THR A 22 7.54 -10.55 5.76
C THR A 22 7.00 -9.44 4.87
N GLY A 23 7.84 -8.95 3.98
CA GLY A 23 7.44 -7.99 2.94
C GLY A 23 7.09 -8.73 1.66
N HIS A 24 5.91 -8.48 1.12
CA HIS A 24 5.49 -8.92 -0.21
C HIS A 24 5.40 -7.70 -1.11
N ALA A 25 6.33 -7.58 -2.05
CA ALA A 25 6.35 -6.48 -3.00
C ALA A 25 5.43 -6.79 -4.18
N PHE A 26 4.52 -5.87 -4.49
CA PHE A 26 3.78 -5.85 -5.76
C PHE A 26 4.39 -4.77 -6.63
N VAL A 27 4.86 -5.14 -7.81
CA VAL A 27 5.52 -4.23 -8.76
C VAL A 27 4.90 -4.42 -10.14
N THR A 28 4.57 -3.32 -10.80
CA THR A 28 4.10 -3.33 -12.20
C THR A 28 4.69 -2.14 -12.95
N THR A 29 4.95 -2.34 -14.24
CA THR A 29 5.30 -1.28 -15.20
C THR A 29 4.13 -0.91 -16.10
N GLU A 30 3.00 -1.62 -15.96
CA GLU A 30 1.81 -1.41 -16.76
C GLU A 30 0.71 -0.81 -15.91
N LEU A 31 0.08 0.25 -16.42
CA LEU A 31 -1.11 0.82 -15.81
C LEU A 31 -2.34 0.04 -16.29
N ASP A 32 -2.63 -1.05 -15.59
CA ASP A 32 -3.77 -1.92 -15.84
C ASP A 32 -4.74 -1.87 -14.64
N PRO A 33 -6.03 -1.56 -14.84
CA PRO A 33 -7.06 -1.58 -13.78
C PRO A 33 -7.16 -2.87 -12.97
N GLU A 34 -6.74 -4.02 -13.52
CA GLU A 34 -6.73 -5.32 -12.82
C GLU A 34 -5.49 -5.51 -11.96
N THR A 35 -4.44 -4.72 -12.16
CA THR A 35 -3.24 -4.73 -11.30
C THR A 35 -3.48 -3.93 -10.02
N TYR A 36 -2.72 -4.28 -8.97
CA TYR A 36 -2.78 -3.54 -7.71
C TYR A 36 -2.48 -2.04 -7.90
N GLY A 37 -1.53 -1.68 -8.77
CA GLY A 37 -1.18 -0.29 -9.06
C GLY A 37 -2.31 0.49 -9.74
N GLY A 38 -2.98 -0.12 -10.73
CA GLY A 38 -4.12 0.49 -11.41
C GLY A 38 -5.35 0.67 -10.52
N MET A 39 -5.68 -0.34 -9.68
CA MET A 39 -6.76 -0.21 -8.70
C MET A 39 -6.49 0.89 -7.67
N VAL A 40 -5.25 1.01 -7.19
CA VAL A 40 -4.86 2.00 -6.19
C VAL A 40 -4.93 3.42 -6.72
N LEU A 41 -4.64 3.65 -8.01
CA LEU A 41 -4.65 4.99 -8.61
C LEU A 41 -5.98 5.72 -8.38
N GLY A 42 -7.10 5.07 -8.67
CA GLY A 42 -8.44 5.65 -8.46
C GLY A 42 -8.76 5.91 -6.98
N ARG A 43 -8.20 5.10 -6.07
CA ARG A 43 -8.39 5.29 -4.63
C ARG A 43 -7.53 6.40 -4.05
N VAL A 44 -6.33 6.62 -4.59
CA VAL A 44 -5.46 7.74 -4.21
C VAL A 44 -6.08 9.07 -4.61
N GLU A 45 -6.68 9.16 -5.81
CA GLU A 45 -7.43 10.36 -6.23
C GLU A 45 -8.52 10.73 -5.23
N GLN A 46 -9.37 9.75 -4.89
CA GLN A 46 -10.44 9.95 -3.91
C GLN A 46 -9.86 10.39 -2.55
N TYR A 47 -8.83 9.71 -2.06
CA TYR A 47 -8.21 10.03 -0.78
C TYR A 47 -7.64 11.45 -0.72
N LEU A 48 -6.91 11.88 -1.76
CA LEU A 48 -6.34 13.22 -1.83
C LEU A 48 -7.42 14.29 -1.82
N SER A 49 -8.52 14.07 -2.54
CA SER A 49 -9.65 15.01 -2.60
C SER A 49 -10.44 15.13 -1.30
N GLU A 50 -10.57 14.04 -0.53
CA GLU A 50 -11.40 13.98 0.68
C GLU A 50 -10.62 14.32 1.97
N HIS A 51 -9.33 13.99 2.02
CA HIS A 51 -8.55 14.01 3.27
C HIS A 51 -7.21 14.73 3.15
N GLY A 52 -6.81 15.14 1.94
CA GLY A 52 -5.41 15.44 1.62
C GLY A 52 -4.96 16.89 1.77
N GLY A 53 -5.85 17.86 1.99
CA GLY A 53 -5.47 19.29 1.93
C GLY A 53 -4.86 19.73 0.60
N VAL A 54 -4.88 18.84 -0.40
CA VAL A 54 -4.44 19.03 -1.79
C VAL A 54 -5.63 19.53 -2.58
N ASP A 55 -5.39 20.47 -3.50
CA ASP A 55 -6.45 20.97 -4.38
C ASP A 55 -7.02 19.79 -5.20
N PRO A 56 -8.35 19.61 -5.26
CA PRO A 56 -8.97 18.61 -6.14
C PRO A 56 -8.50 18.68 -7.60
N GLU A 57 -8.12 19.86 -8.10
CA GLU A 57 -7.55 20.02 -9.44
C GLU A 57 -6.16 19.40 -9.55
N GLU A 58 -5.31 19.61 -8.54
CA GLU A 58 -3.97 19.03 -8.44
C GLU A 58 -4.03 17.49 -8.34
N ALA A 59 -4.98 16.96 -7.55
CA ALA A 59 -5.23 15.52 -7.48
C ALA A 59 -5.63 14.93 -8.85
N ARG A 60 -6.52 15.62 -9.60
CA ARG A 60 -6.90 15.21 -10.95
C ARG A 60 -5.74 15.34 -11.95
N ALA A 61 -4.91 16.37 -11.82
CA ALA A 61 -3.73 16.57 -12.65
C ALA A 61 -2.73 15.42 -12.48
N TRP A 62 -2.48 15.02 -11.23
CA TRP A 62 -1.64 13.87 -10.91
C TRP A 62 -2.16 12.57 -11.55
N VAL A 63 -3.47 12.29 -11.48
CA VAL A 63 -4.05 11.10 -12.14
C VAL A 63 -3.88 11.14 -13.66
N ARG A 64 -4.05 12.30 -14.29
CA ARG A 64 -3.82 12.46 -15.74
C ARG A 64 -2.37 12.17 -16.11
N GLU A 65 -1.41 12.65 -15.31
CA GLU A 65 0.00 12.35 -15.48
C GLU A 65 0.28 10.84 -15.41
N GLN A 66 -0.29 10.13 -14.42
CA GLN A 66 -0.11 8.68 -14.32
C GLN A 66 -0.64 7.94 -15.56
N ARG A 67 -1.77 8.38 -16.12
CA ARG A 67 -2.32 7.81 -17.36
C ARG A 67 -1.46 8.10 -18.58
N ASP A 68 -0.90 9.31 -18.68
CA ASP A 68 0.03 9.68 -19.75
C ASP A 68 1.30 8.83 -19.71
N LEU A 69 1.89 8.66 -18.53
CA LEU A 69 3.01 7.74 -18.29
C LEU A 69 2.67 6.31 -18.71
N GLY A 70 1.47 5.83 -18.35
CA GLY A 70 0.96 4.53 -18.78
C GLY A 70 0.90 4.39 -20.30
N SER A 71 0.41 5.40 -21.01
CA SER A 71 0.31 5.39 -22.48
C SER A 71 1.65 5.39 -23.19
N ARG A 72 2.70 5.92 -22.53
CA ARG A 72 4.08 5.95 -23.03
C ARG A 72 4.90 4.72 -22.61
N GLY A 73 4.33 3.81 -21.82
CA GLY A 73 5.04 2.66 -21.25
C GLY A 73 6.06 3.05 -20.17
N GLU A 74 5.90 4.24 -19.58
CA GLU A 74 6.77 4.81 -18.55
C GLU A 74 6.17 4.69 -17.14
N TYR A 75 5.00 4.07 -17.01
CA TYR A 75 4.38 3.85 -15.70
C TYR A 75 5.23 2.90 -14.86
N PHE A 76 5.30 3.17 -13.57
CA PHE A 76 5.90 2.28 -12.59
C PHE A 76 5.16 2.42 -11.28
N PHE A 77 4.82 1.29 -10.68
CA PHE A 77 4.23 1.23 -9.36
C PHE A 77 4.88 0.13 -8.54
N ALA A 78 5.19 0.45 -7.29
CA ALA A 78 5.66 -0.50 -6.30
C ALA A 78 5.00 -0.24 -4.95
N ILE A 79 4.55 -1.30 -4.30
CA ILE A 79 4.08 -1.26 -2.92
C ILE A 79 4.57 -2.52 -2.19
N VAL A 80 4.83 -2.39 -0.88
CA VAL A 80 5.16 -3.52 -0.02
C VAL A 80 4.02 -3.75 0.95
N GLN A 81 3.40 -4.93 0.88
CA GLN A 81 2.51 -5.43 1.90
C GLN A 81 3.34 -6.09 3.01
N CYS A 82 3.24 -5.58 4.23
CA CYS A 82 3.88 -6.18 5.39
C CYS A 82 2.93 -7.18 6.06
N CYS A 83 3.25 -8.47 5.99
CA CYS A 83 2.53 -9.55 6.66
C CYS A 83 3.22 -9.88 7.98
N PHE A 84 2.44 -10.05 9.05
CA PHE A 84 2.97 -10.44 10.35
C PHE A 84 2.42 -11.83 10.73
N THR A 85 3.30 -12.71 11.20
CA THR A 85 2.94 -14.04 11.71
C THR A 85 3.47 -14.19 13.13
N ALA A 86 2.83 -15.04 13.93
CA ALA A 86 3.29 -15.41 15.27
C ALA A 86 2.68 -16.76 15.67
N SER A 87 3.38 -17.52 16.51
CA SER A 87 2.92 -18.79 17.06
C SER A 87 2.50 -18.62 18.52
N ARG A 88 1.57 -19.45 19.00
CA ARG A 88 1.22 -19.53 20.42
C ARG A 88 1.72 -20.87 20.95
N PRO A 89 2.53 -20.89 22.03
CA PRO A 89 2.99 -22.14 22.61
C PRO A 89 1.81 -23.04 23.05
N GLY A 90 1.87 -24.33 22.71
CA GLY A 90 0.90 -25.33 23.15
C GLY A 90 -0.49 -25.26 22.49
N SER A 91 -0.59 -24.66 21.30
CA SER A 91 -1.81 -24.65 20.47
C SER A 91 -1.83 -25.77 19.44
#